data_AF-A0A930VNM8-F1
#
_entry.id   AF-A0A930VNM8-F1
#
_cell.length_a   1.000
_cell.length_b   1.000
_cell.length_c   1.000
_cell.angle_alpha   90.00
_cell.angle_beta   90.00
_cell.angle_gamma   90.00
#
_symmetry.space_group_name_H-M   'P 1'
#
loop_
_entity.id
_entity.type
_entity.pdbx_description
1 polymer ?
#
loop_
_entity_poly.entity_id
_entity_poly.type
_entity_poly.pdbx_seq_one_letter_code
_entity_poly.pdbx_strand_id
1 'polypeptide(L)'
;MFALIVTFVVFPLAALGVDLGNAYARITDTQTQADYGALAAARLQTESAKAGMTIPTAMVDAVRDAMNTNQPQDDKSKCWTTKTCITSAQLTDGNLTNGEVRFCAGATCGTGYATTTKGIQVLAPYNKVDYGFANMLGVGSGTVDADALVNVFTAGKRVMPMYAVTGCDYGLQTLADPAGGFATPAPPTTLAFPSDSNGSTLTYSQTSTPPSPQLKDSSGTVVTSLVLNSTNNTVTFSASKFRNVSKIGFFREDGSAPVEVTEFRVGTSPGPPYQTVPWDPNAAGTITVAVPNSVAAIGEVWWIRVYSSANPGANQWSDRTQALPIRVGNAVLQCASGSTAGNFGTLKFPRTDVATANQIPANIALGLQPPLSPVVHQTPATNGLCSDGVNGAKTAPSGGVTLVVGVNCVDTDTGLAANVATEGLVTGSTYGTGVLRTKNTRAGCDPTGGSSNRTLPITGNPSINDDVLTCYFTDGTTSIQTIAQAGYNGGPVLDPAILSSPRFFYVPVLKVQPGSGGSNRYSIIDFRPAFITDETASTASVKGAHTGTSDNGLTVQGNDIKQIKVVFFSLNALPSEGDIPLIDYLGVGSRVIRLID
;
A
#
# COMPACT_ATOMS: atom_id res chain seq x y z
N MET A 1 44.79 67.20 -13.27
CA MET A 1 45.10 66.22 -12.21
C MET A 1 43.89 65.35 -11.85
N PHE A 2 42.72 65.93 -11.53
CA PHE A 2 41.49 65.16 -11.22
C PHE A 2 41.06 64.17 -12.33
N ALA A 3 41.00 64.62 -13.59
CA ALA A 3 40.64 63.74 -14.72
C ALA A 3 41.63 62.56 -14.91
N LEU A 4 42.91 62.76 -14.58
CA LEU A 4 43.93 61.73 -14.68
C LEU A 4 43.73 60.67 -13.58
N ILE A 5 43.48 61.11 -12.34
CA ILE A 5 43.19 60.22 -11.21
C ILE A 5 41.92 59.40 -11.47
N VAL A 6 40.86 60.03 -11.98
CA VAL A 6 39.61 59.34 -12.34
C VAL A 6 39.86 58.28 -13.43
N THR A 7 40.65 58.61 -14.46
CA THR A 7 41.02 57.66 -15.53
C THR A 7 41.78 56.45 -14.96
N PHE A 8 42.81 56.67 -14.14
CA PHE A 8 43.62 55.59 -13.57
C PHE A 8 42.87 54.71 -12.56
N VAL A 9 41.74 55.16 -12.01
CA VAL A 9 40.93 54.35 -11.08
C VAL A 9 39.76 53.68 -11.80
N VAL A 10 39.04 54.41 -12.65
CA VAL A 10 37.81 53.91 -13.30
C VAL A 10 38.11 52.86 -14.36
N PHE A 11 39.17 53.01 -15.16
CA PHE A 11 39.50 52.03 -16.20
C PHE A 11 39.88 50.65 -15.62
N PRO A 12 40.78 50.55 -14.61
CA PRO A 12 41.05 49.28 -13.93
C PRO A 12 39.83 48.66 -13.26
N LEU A 13 38.97 49.46 -12.61
CA LEU A 13 37.76 48.94 -11.97
C LEU A 13 36.77 48.39 -13.00
N ALA A 14 36.58 49.09 -14.12
CA ALA A 14 35.74 48.61 -15.21
C ALA A 14 36.29 47.33 -15.83
N ALA A 15 37.60 47.25 -16.05
CA ALA A 15 38.26 46.09 -16.64
C ALA A 15 38.24 44.87 -15.69
N LEU A 16 38.42 45.08 -14.39
CA LEU A 16 38.18 44.06 -13.37
C LEU A 16 36.72 43.60 -13.36
N GLY A 17 35.78 44.52 -13.54
CA GLY A 17 34.35 44.20 -13.68
C GLY A 17 34.06 43.26 -14.86
N VAL A 18 34.74 43.44 -16.00
CA VAL A 18 34.65 42.53 -17.16
C VAL A 18 35.22 41.15 -16.83
N ASP A 19 36.37 41.07 -16.16
CA ASP A 19 36.98 39.80 -15.76
C ASP A 19 36.09 39.02 -14.78
N LEU A 20 35.51 39.70 -13.79
CA LEU A 20 34.55 39.11 -12.86
C LEU A 20 33.26 38.68 -13.55
N GLY A 21 32.76 39.49 -14.48
CA GLY A 21 31.58 39.16 -15.30
C GLY A 21 31.80 37.91 -16.16
N ASN A 22 32.97 37.81 -16.81
CA ASN A 22 33.35 36.62 -17.59
C ASN A 22 33.49 35.38 -16.70
N ALA A 23 34.08 35.52 -15.51
CA ALA A 23 34.17 34.42 -14.56
C ALA A 23 32.79 33.94 -14.11
N TYR A 24 31.91 34.86 -13.74
CA TYR A 24 30.55 34.55 -13.32
C TYR A 24 29.74 33.87 -14.44
N ALA A 25 29.79 34.42 -15.65
CA ALA A 25 29.15 33.82 -16.83
C ALA A 25 29.66 32.38 -17.07
N ARG A 26 30.98 32.17 -16.94
CA ARG A 26 31.55 30.82 -17.11
C ARG A 26 31.10 29.85 -16.02
N ILE A 27 30.99 30.29 -14.77
CA ILE A 27 30.46 29.47 -13.67
C ILE A 27 29.02 29.06 -14.01
N THR A 28 28.17 29.99 -14.41
CA THR A 28 26.77 29.70 -14.76
C THR A 28 26.65 28.73 -15.94
N ASP A 29 27.45 28.90 -17.00
CA ASP A 29 27.47 27.96 -18.13
C ASP A 29 27.94 26.56 -17.70
N THR A 30 28.95 26.49 -16.84
CA THR A 30 29.51 25.22 -16.35
C THR A 30 28.51 24.50 -15.44
N GLN A 31 27.78 25.23 -14.60
CA GLN A 31 26.68 24.69 -13.80
C GLN A 31 25.56 24.17 -14.71
N THR A 32 25.15 24.96 -15.71
CA THR A 32 24.12 24.56 -16.67
C THR A 32 24.50 23.25 -17.38
N GLN A 33 25.78 23.09 -17.74
CA GLN A 33 26.30 21.86 -18.31
C GLN A 33 26.14 20.66 -17.37
N ALA A 34 26.50 20.82 -16.09
CA ALA A 34 26.35 19.78 -15.07
C ALA A 34 24.87 19.43 -14.86
N ASP A 35 23.99 20.43 -14.75
CA ASP A 35 22.54 20.26 -14.53
C ASP A 35 21.89 19.45 -15.66
N TYR A 36 22.15 19.81 -16.93
CA TYR A 36 21.63 19.06 -18.07
C TYR A 36 22.18 17.63 -18.12
N GLY A 37 23.46 17.46 -17.78
CA GLY A 37 24.07 16.14 -17.63
C GLY A 37 23.32 15.30 -16.59
N ALA A 38 23.12 15.85 -15.40
CA ALA A 38 22.42 15.19 -14.31
C ALA A 38 20.97 14.83 -14.70
N LEU A 39 20.20 15.77 -15.25
CA LEU A 39 18.84 15.52 -15.73
C LEU A 39 18.78 14.41 -16.80
N ALA A 40 19.75 14.39 -17.72
CA ALA A 40 19.87 13.35 -18.74
C ALA A 40 20.23 11.98 -18.16
N ALA A 41 20.96 11.94 -17.05
CA ALA A 41 21.23 10.71 -16.30
C ALA A 41 19.97 10.21 -15.58
N ALA A 42 19.30 11.11 -14.86
CA ALA A 42 18.14 10.79 -14.03
C ALA A 42 16.99 10.17 -14.83
N ARG A 43 16.75 10.61 -16.08
CA ARG A 43 15.72 10.00 -16.94
C ARG A 43 15.95 8.51 -17.18
N LEU A 44 17.21 8.07 -17.14
CA LEU A 44 17.64 6.68 -17.34
C LEU A 44 17.94 5.96 -16.02
N GLN A 45 17.77 6.62 -14.87
CA GLN A 45 18.00 6.01 -13.56
C GLN A 45 16.98 4.90 -13.28
N THR A 46 17.49 3.74 -12.88
CA THR A 46 16.69 2.62 -12.37
C THR A 46 16.69 2.63 -10.85
N GLU A 47 15.67 2.06 -10.22
CA GLU A 47 15.57 1.99 -8.73
C GLU A 47 16.68 1.20 -8.06
N SER A 48 17.44 0.41 -8.82
CA SER A 48 18.59 -0.36 -8.35
C SER A 48 19.84 0.48 -8.12
N ALA A 49 19.85 1.75 -8.54
CA ALA A 49 20.96 2.68 -8.37
C ALA A 49 21.33 2.87 -6.89
N LYS A 50 22.59 2.60 -6.54
CA LYS A 50 23.17 2.86 -5.21
C LYS A 50 24.61 3.32 -5.35
N ALA A 51 25.09 4.04 -4.35
CA ALA A 51 26.48 4.49 -4.29
C ALA A 51 27.46 3.33 -4.52
N GLY A 52 28.48 3.57 -5.35
CA GLY A 52 29.50 2.58 -5.70
C GLY A 52 29.11 1.55 -6.77
N MET A 53 27.88 1.60 -7.33
CA MET A 53 27.56 0.82 -8.52
C MET A 53 28.19 1.42 -9.78
N THR A 54 28.56 0.55 -10.73
CA THR A 54 28.91 0.96 -12.09
C THR A 54 27.72 1.62 -12.76
N ILE A 55 27.93 2.77 -13.39
CA ILE A 55 26.88 3.47 -14.12
C ILE A 55 26.61 2.77 -15.46
N PRO A 56 25.34 2.51 -15.82
CA PRO A 56 25.01 1.93 -17.12
C PRO A 56 25.53 2.77 -18.28
N THR A 57 26.10 2.15 -19.31
CA THR A 57 26.67 2.85 -20.48
C THR A 57 25.69 3.82 -21.13
N ALA A 58 24.42 3.44 -21.28
CA ALA A 58 23.39 4.33 -21.84
C ALA A 58 23.17 5.61 -21.01
N MET A 59 23.35 5.54 -19.69
CA MET A 59 23.27 6.70 -18.81
C MET A 59 24.50 7.59 -18.98
N VAL A 60 25.70 7.01 -19.03
CA VAL A 60 26.94 7.75 -19.30
C VAL A 60 26.90 8.45 -20.67
N ASP A 61 26.41 7.76 -21.69
CA ASP A 61 26.24 8.32 -23.04
C ASP A 61 25.23 9.47 -23.05
N ALA A 62 24.12 9.34 -22.33
CA ALA A 62 23.14 10.42 -22.20
C ALA A 62 23.73 11.66 -21.49
N VAL A 63 24.54 11.46 -20.46
CA VAL A 63 25.25 12.55 -19.78
C VAL A 63 26.25 13.20 -20.73
N ARG A 64 27.10 12.41 -21.40
CA ARG A 64 28.05 12.88 -22.39
C ARG A 64 27.37 13.76 -23.43
N ASP A 65 26.29 13.27 -24.04
CA ASP A 65 25.60 13.98 -25.11
C ASP A 65 24.96 15.29 -24.62
N ALA A 66 24.36 15.27 -23.42
CA ALA A 66 23.78 16.46 -22.80
C ALA A 66 24.85 17.50 -22.43
N MET A 67 25.95 17.08 -21.82
CA MET A 67 27.05 17.97 -21.46
C MET A 67 27.75 18.53 -22.69
N ASN A 68 27.98 17.72 -23.73
CA ASN A 68 28.58 18.17 -24.98
C ASN A 68 27.68 19.18 -25.71
N THR A 69 26.37 18.96 -25.72
CA THR A 69 25.39 19.89 -26.32
C THR A 69 25.39 21.24 -25.61
N ASN A 70 25.45 21.23 -24.28
CA ASN A 70 25.37 22.41 -23.42
C ASN A 70 26.74 22.90 -22.93
N GLN A 71 27.81 22.71 -23.72
CA GLN A 71 29.13 23.21 -23.36
C GLN A 71 29.19 24.73 -23.30
N PRO A 72 29.87 25.31 -22.29
CA PRO A 72 30.22 26.72 -22.29
C PRO A 72 30.92 27.11 -23.59
N GLN A 73 30.67 28.32 -24.10
CA GLN A 73 31.28 28.78 -25.34
C GLN A 73 32.80 28.87 -25.23
N ASP A 74 33.53 28.09 -26.02
CA ASP A 74 34.99 28.18 -26.17
C ASP A 74 35.36 28.29 -27.65
N ASP A 75 35.56 29.53 -28.10
CA ASP A 75 35.83 29.86 -29.50
C ASP A 75 37.19 29.30 -30.00
N LYS A 76 38.05 28.80 -29.11
CA LYS A 76 39.40 28.33 -29.45
C LYS A 76 39.49 26.81 -29.56
N SER A 77 38.56 26.04 -28.98
CA SER A 77 38.66 24.56 -29.01
C SER A 77 37.86 23.94 -30.16
N LYS A 78 38.55 23.09 -30.94
CA LYS A 78 37.94 22.31 -32.02
C LYS A 78 36.84 21.37 -31.50
N CYS A 79 37.00 20.85 -30.28
CA CYS A 79 36.03 19.94 -29.69
C CYS A 79 34.70 20.64 -29.36
N TRP A 80 34.71 21.96 -29.06
CA TRP A 80 33.48 22.72 -28.80
C TRP A 80 32.64 22.86 -30.07
N THR A 81 33.28 23.19 -31.19
CA THR A 81 32.60 23.30 -32.49
C THR A 81 31.97 22.00 -32.96
N THR A 82 32.57 20.86 -32.58
CA THR A 82 32.11 19.51 -32.94
C THR A 82 31.25 18.87 -31.85
N LYS A 83 31.13 19.51 -30.68
CA LYS A 83 30.40 19.01 -29.50
C LYS A 83 30.92 17.63 -29.07
N THR A 84 32.24 17.47 -28.98
CA THR A 84 32.91 16.21 -28.60
C THR A 84 34.01 16.38 -27.55
N CYS A 85 33.97 17.41 -26.70
CA CYS A 85 35.05 17.59 -25.69
C CYS A 85 35.02 16.55 -24.57
N ILE A 86 33.86 15.93 -24.32
CA ILE A 86 33.69 14.90 -23.29
C ILE A 86 33.41 13.57 -23.97
N THR A 87 34.06 12.52 -23.48
CA THR A 87 33.86 11.13 -23.90
C THR A 87 33.29 10.31 -22.74
N SER A 88 32.58 9.22 -23.03
CA SER A 88 32.01 8.35 -21.99
C SER A 88 33.07 7.70 -21.11
N ALA A 89 34.26 7.45 -21.66
CA ALA A 89 35.37 6.89 -20.89
C ALA A 89 35.87 7.86 -19.81
N GLN A 90 35.95 9.16 -20.12
CA GLN A 90 36.35 10.18 -19.15
C GLN A 90 35.35 10.26 -17.99
N LEU A 91 34.05 10.20 -18.28
CA LEU A 91 32.99 10.31 -17.27
C LEU A 91 32.94 9.17 -16.23
N THR A 92 33.80 8.16 -16.36
CA THR A 92 33.83 6.98 -15.46
C THR A 92 35.26 6.55 -15.10
N ASP A 93 36.27 7.39 -15.38
CA ASP A 93 37.67 7.08 -15.10
C ASP A 93 38.08 7.44 -13.66
N GLY A 94 37.19 8.06 -12.88
CA GLY A 94 37.42 8.47 -11.50
C GLY A 94 38.18 9.80 -11.36
N ASN A 95 38.48 10.49 -12.46
CA ASN A 95 39.11 11.80 -12.46
C ASN A 95 38.05 12.90 -12.37
N LEU A 96 38.01 13.62 -11.24
CA LEU A 96 37.02 14.68 -11.05
C LEU A 96 37.29 15.93 -11.89
N THR A 97 38.49 16.08 -12.48
CA THR A 97 38.91 17.30 -13.19
C THR A 97 38.48 17.35 -14.66
N ASN A 98 38.24 16.19 -15.29
CA ASN A 98 37.79 16.06 -16.68
C ASN A 98 36.30 15.68 -16.79
N GLY A 99 35.58 15.78 -15.67
CA GLY A 99 34.17 15.44 -15.53
C GLY A 99 33.96 13.98 -15.16
N GLU A 100 32.97 13.71 -14.31
CA GLU A 100 32.70 12.38 -13.75
C GLU A 100 31.20 12.21 -13.51
N VAL A 101 30.69 11.00 -13.69
CA VAL A 101 29.32 10.62 -13.33
C VAL A 101 29.38 9.47 -12.35
N ARG A 102 28.76 9.64 -11.17
CA ARG A 102 28.76 8.61 -10.13
C ARG A 102 27.45 8.57 -9.35
N PHE A 103 27.08 7.38 -8.88
CA PHE A 103 26.08 7.26 -7.82
C PHE A 103 26.75 7.64 -6.50
N CYS A 104 26.13 8.57 -5.76
CA CYS A 104 26.65 9.05 -4.49
C CYS A 104 25.61 8.92 -3.37
N ALA A 105 26.10 8.84 -2.13
CA ALA A 105 25.31 8.88 -0.91
C ALA A 105 26.09 9.53 0.25
N GLY A 106 25.41 10.42 0.97
CA GLY A 106 25.96 11.20 2.07
C GLY A 106 27.23 11.94 1.68
N ALA A 107 28.29 11.77 2.48
CA ALA A 107 29.57 12.45 2.28
C ALA A 107 30.26 12.14 0.94
N THR A 108 29.88 11.06 0.24
CA THR A 108 30.44 10.74 -1.09
C THR A 108 29.90 11.64 -2.20
N CYS A 109 28.84 12.41 -1.95
CA CYS A 109 28.32 13.40 -2.89
C CYS A 109 29.16 14.69 -2.92
N GLY A 110 30.17 14.84 -2.05
CA GLY A 110 30.97 16.06 -1.97
C GLY A 110 30.63 16.93 -0.77
N THR A 111 31.39 18.02 -0.61
CA THR A 111 31.22 18.97 0.49
C THR A 111 30.02 19.88 0.24
N GLY A 112 29.14 20.02 1.22
CA GLY A 112 27.95 20.89 1.12
C GLY A 112 26.63 20.11 1.15
N TYR A 113 26.65 18.83 0.76
CA TYR A 113 25.46 17.97 0.83
C TYR A 113 25.22 17.39 2.23
N ALA A 114 23.94 17.23 2.58
CA ALA A 114 23.55 16.54 3.81
C ALA A 114 23.99 15.07 3.81
N THR A 115 24.26 14.49 4.98
CA THR A 115 24.65 13.08 5.12
C THR A 115 23.58 12.09 4.68
N THR A 116 22.34 12.54 4.56
CA THR A 116 21.18 11.77 4.08
C THR A 116 20.96 11.87 2.57
N THR A 117 21.67 12.77 1.89
CA THR A 117 21.53 13.02 0.46
C THR A 117 21.99 11.82 -0.36
N LYS A 118 21.29 11.49 -1.44
CA LYS A 118 21.66 10.41 -2.37
C LYS A 118 21.17 10.75 -3.78
N GLY A 119 21.87 10.24 -4.79
CA GLY A 119 21.49 10.50 -6.18
C GLY A 119 22.59 10.16 -7.18
N ILE A 120 22.42 10.68 -8.39
CA ILE A 120 23.45 10.70 -9.44
C ILE A 120 24.13 12.05 -9.39
N GLN A 121 25.41 12.07 -9.09
CA GLN A 121 26.24 13.26 -9.19
C GLN A 121 26.89 13.31 -10.57
N VAL A 122 26.79 14.45 -11.23
CA VAL A 122 27.51 14.78 -12.46
C VAL A 122 28.43 15.95 -12.17
N LEU A 123 29.72 15.76 -12.38
CA LEU A 123 30.73 16.79 -12.30
C LEU A 123 31.08 17.26 -13.71
N ALA A 124 31.01 18.57 -13.94
CA ALA A 124 31.49 19.16 -15.19
C ALA A 124 33.02 19.19 -15.24
N PRO A 125 33.63 19.04 -16.43
CA PRO A 125 35.06 19.27 -16.58
C PRO A 125 35.41 20.72 -16.22
N TYR A 126 36.64 20.93 -15.77
CA TYR A 126 37.12 22.27 -15.45
C TYR A 126 37.12 23.16 -16.68
N ASN A 127 36.46 24.31 -16.58
CA ASN A 127 36.45 25.31 -17.64
C ASN A 127 37.40 26.47 -17.30
N LYS A 128 38.23 26.83 -18.28
CA LYS A 128 39.20 27.92 -18.13
C LYS A 128 38.52 29.27 -18.37
N VAL A 129 38.79 30.23 -17.50
CA VAL A 129 38.45 31.65 -17.66
C VAL A 129 39.75 32.40 -17.93
N ASP A 130 39.92 32.90 -19.15
CA ASP A 130 41.03 33.81 -19.47
C ASP A 130 40.67 35.22 -18.97
N TYR A 131 41.51 35.81 -18.12
CA TYR A 131 41.30 37.17 -17.64
C TYR A 131 41.98 38.16 -18.59
N GLY A 132 41.32 39.27 -18.91
CA GLY A 132 41.89 40.34 -19.72
C GLY A 132 42.77 41.26 -18.88
N PHE A 133 42.18 41.87 -17.85
CA PHE A 133 42.87 42.85 -17.01
C PHE A 133 43.78 42.19 -15.98
N ALA A 134 43.32 41.14 -15.29
CA ALA A 134 44.12 40.44 -14.30
C ALA A 134 45.37 39.80 -14.92
N ASN A 135 45.33 39.43 -16.21
CA ASN A 135 46.48 38.93 -16.93
C ASN A 135 47.58 40.00 -17.09
N MET A 136 47.23 41.27 -17.21
CA MET A 136 48.20 42.38 -17.18
C MET A 136 48.89 42.51 -15.82
N LEU A 137 48.26 41.99 -14.76
CA LEU A 137 48.79 41.95 -13.39
C LEU A 137 49.44 40.60 -13.05
N GLY A 138 49.61 39.69 -14.03
CA GLY A 138 50.25 38.39 -13.86
C GLY A 138 49.31 37.24 -13.53
N VAL A 139 47.99 37.46 -13.49
CA VAL A 139 46.98 36.40 -13.28
C VAL A 139 46.31 36.08 -14.62
N GLY A 140 46.90 35.16 -15.38
CA GLY A 140 46.48 34.90 -16.75
C GLY A 140 45.12 34.22 -16.90
N SER A 141 44.71 33.40 -15.92
CA SER A 141 43.46 32.67 -15.98
C SER A 141 43.06 32.04 -14.65
N GLY A 142 41.78 31.69 -14.52
CA GLY A 142 41.23 30.82 -13.48
C GLY A 142 40.58 29.56 -14.08
N THR A 143 40.25 28.60 -13.22
CA THR A 143 39.41 27.45 -13.56
C THR A 143 38.14 27.51 -12.73
N VAL A 144 37.03 27.11 -13.35
CA VAL A 144 35.74 26.97 -12.67
C VAL A 144 35.26 25.54 -12.85
N ASP A 145 34.69 25.00 -11.80
CA ASP A 145 34.05 23.70 -11.75
C ASP A 145 32.60 23.84 -11.33
N ALA A 146 31.82 22.81 -11.62
CA ALA A 146 30.45 22.70 -11.17
C ALA A 146 30.10 21.24 -11.00
N ASP A 147 29.23 20.96 -10.06
CA ASP A 147 28.59 19.69 -9.90
C ASP A 147 27.08 19.86 -9.78
N ALA A 148 26.37 18.84 -10.23
CA ALA A 148 24.93 18.75 -10.13
C ALA A 148 24.58 17.38 -9.56
N LEU A 149 23.76 17.39 -8.53
CA LEU A 149 23.20 16.18 -7.97
C LEU A 149 21.74 16.10 -8.37
N VAL A 150 21.32 14.93 -8.84
CA VAL A 150 19.93 14.67 -9.17
C VAL A 150 19.46 13.41 -8.48
N ASN A 151 18.19 13.39 -8.08
CA ASN A 151 17.55 12.18 -7.62
C ASN A 151 16.16 12.02 -8.26
N VAL A 152 15.67 10.78 -8.31
CA VAL A 152 14.36 10.45 -8.85
C VAL A 152 13.43 10.12 -7.69
N PHE A 153 12.28 10.76 -7.73
CA PHE A 153 11.24 10.69 -6.73
C PHE A 153 9.92 10.21 -7.34
N THR A 154 8.95 9.91 -6.47
CA THR A 154 7.53 9.75 -6.80
C THR A 154 6.71 10.62 -5.85
N ALA A 155 5.61 11.17 -6.32
CA ALA A 155 4.67 11.87 -5.46
C ALA A 155 3.66 10.91 -4.83
N GLY A 156 3.25 11.31 -3.62
CA GLY A 156 2.36 10.50 -2.80
C GLY A 156 3.15 9.77 -1.72
N LYS A 157 2.56 9.69 -0.54
CA LYS A 157 3.36 9.40 0.66
C LYS A 157 3.56 7.92 0.94
N ARG A 158 2.74 7.00 0.39
CA ARG A 158 2.59 5.67 1.04
C ARG A 158 2.22 4.56 0.08
N VAL A 159 3.00 3.48 0.16
CA VAL A 159 2.60 2.15 -0.26
C VAL A 159 1.91 1.48 0.93
N MET A 160 0.69 1.02 0.75
CA MET A 160 -0.04 0.29 1.79
C MET A 160 0.46 -1.17 1.84
N PRO A 161 0.66 -1.78 3.02
CA PRO A 161 1.07 -3.18 3.15
C PRO A 161 -0.10 -4.14 2.89
N MET A 162 -0.85 -3.87 1.82
CA MET A 162 -1.97 -4.65 1.33
C MET A 162 -1.73 -4.94 -0.14
N TYR A 163 -2.42 -5.92 -0.72
CA TYR A 163 -2.32 -6.17 -2.15
C TYR A 163 -3.68 -6.24 -2.82
N ALA A 164 -3.69 -5.89 -4.11
CA ALA A 164 -4.72 -6.25 -5.07
C ALA A 164 -4.21 -7.40 -5.95
N VAL A 165 -5.11 -7.99 -6.74
CA VAL A 165 -4.77 -9.03 -7.73
C VAL A 165 -5.22 -8.56 -9.11
N THR A 166 -4.47 -8.92 -10.15
CA THR A 166 -4.84 -8.61 -11.54
C THR A 166 -6.29 -8.99 -11.85
N GLY A 167 -7.02 -8.06 -12.48
CA GLY A 167 -8.45 -8.21 -12.79
C GLY A 167 -9.36 -7.75 -11.64
N CYS A 168 -8.77 -7.40 -10.50
CA CYS A 168 -9.43 -7.02 -9.25
C CYS A 168 -8.82 -5.73 -8.68
N ASP A 169 -8.01 -5.07 -9.50
CA ASP A 169 -7.13 -3.95 -9.18
C ASP A 169 -7.69 -2.62 -9.72
N TYR A 170 -9.00 -2.61 -10.04
CA TYR A 170 -9.76 -1.48 -10.56
C TYR A 170 -11.18 -1.49 -9.96
N GLY A 171 -11.85 -0.33 -9.92
CA GLY A 171 -13.21 -0.24 -9.41
C GLY A 171 -13.30 -0.15 -7.88
N LEU A 172 -14.54 -0.22 -7.40
CA LEU A 172 -14.82 -0.28 -5.97
C LEU A 172 -14.52 -1.68 -5.43
N GLN A 173 -13.78 -1.72 -4.33
CA GLN A 173 -13.38 -2.92 -3.64
C GLN A 173 -13.82 -2.82 -2.19
N THR A 174 -14.29 -3.95 -1.65
CA THR A 174 -14.82 -4.02 -0.30
C THR A 174 -14.15 -5.15 0.46
N LEU A 175 -13.42 -4.77 1.49
CA LEU A 175 -12.92 -5.65 2.52
C LEU A 175 -13.91 -5.64 3.69
N ALA A 176 -14.50 -6.78 4.01
CA ALA A 176 -15.50 -6.91 5.06
C ALA A 176 -15.21 -8.12 5.94
N ASP A 177 -15.70 -8.04 7.18
CA ASP A 177 -15.76 -9.16 8.11
C ASP A 177 -17.19 -9.32 8.67
N PRO A 178 -17.84 -10.50 8.50
CA PRO A 178 -17.38 -11.61 7.68
C PRO A 178 -17.27 -11.22 6.20
N ALA A 179 -16.32 -11.85 5.49
CA ALA A 179 -16.33 -11.94 4.04
C ALA A 179 -17.71 -12.52 3.67
N GLY A 180 -18.60 -11.70 3.10
CA GLY A 180 -19.98 -12.14 2.87
C GLY A 180 -19.94 -13.47 2.10
N GLY A 181 -20.85 -14.41 2.33
CA GLY A 181 -20.83 -15.76 1.73
C GLY A 181 -21.86 -16.68 2.38
N PHE A 182 -22.23 -16.29 3.59
CA PHE A 182 -23.46 -16.62 4.24
C PHE A 182 -24.09 -15.26 4.56
N ALA A 183 -25.34 -15.03 4.15
CA ALA A 183 -26.05 -13.82 4.58
C ALA A 183 -25.93 -13.76 6.11
N THR A 184 -25.53 -12.61 6.68
CA THR A 184 -25.68 -12.37 8.12
C THR A 184 -27.13 -12.73 8.41
N PRO A 185 -27.42 -13.85 9.11
CA PRO A 185 -28.77 -14.37 9.00
C PRO A 185 -29.68 -13.35 9.69
N ALA A 186 -30.79 -13.00 9.03
CA ALA A 186 -31.71 -12.01 9.56
C ALA A 186 -32.24 -12.53 10.90
N PRO A 187 -32.16 -11.77 12.00
CA PRO A 187 -32.72 -12.21 13.26
C PRO A 187 -34.23 -12.43 13.10
N PRO A 188 -34.79 -13.56 13.56
CA PRO A 188 -34.13 -14.71 14.19
C PRO A 188 -33.51 -15.69 13.17
N THR A 189 -32.27 -16.11 13.43
CA THR A 189 -31.49 -16.99 12.54
C THR A 189 -31.81 -18.46 12.80
N THR A 190 -32.75 -19.07 12.08
CA THR A 190 -33.16 -20.47 12.33
C THR A 190 -32.27 -21.44 11.56
N LEU A 191 -31.54 -22.36 12.21
CA LEU A 191 -30.89 -23.50 11.54
C LEU A 191 -31.94 -24.45 10.91
N ALA A 192 -32.59 -24.00 9.85
CA ALA A 192 -33.69 -24.69 9.17
C ALA A 192 -33.19 -25.52 7.99
N PHE A 193 -33.88 -26.61 7.69
CA PHE A 193 -33.59 -27.44 6.53
C PHE A 193 -34.31 -26.89 5.28
N PRO A 194 -33.75 -27.01 4.07
CA PRO A 194 -34.34 -26.46 2.84
C PRO A 194 -35.77 -26.95 2.56
N SER A 195 -36.15 -28.13 3.05
CA SER A 195 -37.49 -28.72 2.87
C SER A 195 -38.52 -28.33 3.94
N ASP A 196 -38.15 -27.50 4.92
CA ASP A 196 -39.03 -27.18 6.05
C ASP A 196 -39.91 -25.98 5.72
N SER A 197 -41.08 -26.23 5.13
CA SER A 197 -42.06 -25.20 4.79
C SER A 197 -42.90 -24.71 5.98
N ASN A 198 -42.87 -25.39 7.13
CA ASN A 198 -43.78 -25.13 8.26
C ASN A 198 -43.14 -25.39 9.63
N GLY A 199 -42.49 -24.38 10.23
CA GLY A 199 -42.37 -24.24 11.70
C GLY A 199 -41.72 -25.38 12.51
N SER A 200 -41.12 -26.39 11.89
CA SER A 200 -40.55 -27.56 12.57
C SER A 200 -39.10 -27.35 13.04
N THR A 201 -38.96 -26.39 13.95
CA THR A 201 -38.31 -26.60 15.27
C THR A 201 -36.85 -27.04 15.31
N LEU A 202 -35.97 -26.30 14.64
CA LEU A 202 -34.77 -25.76 15.27
C LEU A 202 -34.94 -24.25 15.35
N THR A 203 -35.94 -23.81 16.14
CA THR A 203 -36.14 -22.38 16.39
C THR A 203 -35.07 -21.94 17.37
N TYR A 204 -33.94 -21.57 16.80
CA TYR A 204 -32.95 -20.75 17.46
C TYR A 204 -33.60 -19.43 17.83
N SER A 205 -33.46 -19.02 19.09
CA SER A 205 -33.90 -17.69 19.51
C SER A 205 -32.69 -16.89 19.99
N GLN A 206 -32.39 -15.81 19.28
CA GLN A 206 -31.47 -14.77 19.77
C GLN A 206 -32.01 -14.07 21.03
N THR A 207 -33.30 -14.22 21.33
CA THR A 207 -33.92 -13.66 22.54
C THR A 207 -33.85 -14.58 23.75
N SER A 208 -33.26 -15.79 23.63
CA SER A 208 -32.96 -16.59 24.82
C SER A 208 -31.87 -15.88 25.62
N THR A 209 -32.03 -15.82 26.94
CA THR A 209 -31.00 -15.31 27.84
C THR A 209 -30.33 -16.51 28.53
N PRO A 210 -29.09 -16.88 28.19
CA PRO A 210 -28.16 -16.21 27.28
C PRO A 210 -28.37 -16.55 25.78
N PRO A 211 -27.91 -15.68 24.86
CA PRO A 211 -28.02 -15.91 23.42
C PRO A 211 -27.22 -17.16 23.01
N SER A 212 -27.84 -18.05 22.25
CA SER A 212 -27.22 -19.20 21.58
C SER A 212 -26.59 -18.73 20.25
N PRO A 213 -25.66 -19.46 19.59
CA PRO A 213 -24.81 -20.43 20.22
C PRO A 213 -23.84 -19.71 21.17
N GLN A 214 -23.57 -20.32 22.33
CA GLN A 214 -22.54 -19.83 23.23
C GLN A 214 -21.21 -20.50 22.87
N LEU A 215 -20.31 -19.74 22.28
CA LEU A 215 -18.93 -20.16 22.09
C LEU A 215 -18.19 -20.03 23.42
N LYS A 216 -17.51 -21.08 23.86
CA LYS A 216 -16.76 -21.12 25.11
C LYS A 216 -15.32 -21.52 24.85
N ASP A 217 -14.40 -20.82 25.50
CA ASP A 217 -12.97 -21.13 25.46
C ASP A 217 -12.62 -22.38 26.30
N SER A 218 -11.33 -22.69 26.37
CA SER A 218 -10.80 -23.80 27.15
C SER A 218 -11.05 -23.71 28.66
N SER A 219 -11.39 -22.52 29.18
CA SER A 219 -11.74 -22.28 30.58
C SER A 219 -13.25 -22.40 30.85
N GLY A 220 -14.06 -22.58 29.81
CA GLY A 220 -15.51 -22.58 29.89
C GLY A 220 -16.13 -21.18 29.89
N THR A 221 -15.33 -20.13 29.68
CA THR A 221 -15.80 -18.74 29.61
C THR A 221 -16.44 -18.47 28.26
N VAL A 222 -17.59 -17.78 28.25
CA VAL A 222 -18.27 -17.40 27.01
C VAL A 222 -17.45 -16.33 26.29
N VAL A 223 -17.10 -16.58 25.04
CA VAL A 223 -16.28 -15.71 24.19
C VAL A 223 -16.99 -15.40 22.88
N THR A 224 -16.61 -14.31 22.24
CA THR A 224 -17.11 -13.94 20.90
C THR A 224 -16.23 -14.48 19.77
N SER A 225 -15.01 -14.93 20.09
CA SER A 225 -14.08 -15.60 19.17
C SER A 225 -13.18 -16.57 19.96
N LEU A 226 -12.74 -17.64 19.31
CA LEU A 226 -11.72 -18.53 19.86
C LEU A 226 -10.33 -17.99 19.59
N VAL A 227 -9.39 -18.22 20.51
CA VAL A 227 -7.97 -17.94 20.26
C VAL A 227 -7.44 -18.96 19.26
N LEU A 228 -6.62 -18.51 18.30
CA LEU A 228 -6.01 -19.40 17.31
C LEU A 228 -5.17 -20.49 18.01
N ASN A 229 -5.32 -21.74 17.59
CA ASN A 229 -4.72 -22.93 18.19
C ASN A 229 -5.18 -23.24 19.63
N SER A 230 -6.27 -22.63 20.12
CA SER A 230 -6.82 -23.04 21.42
C SER A 230 -7.42 -24.45 21.34
N THR A 231 -7.29 -25.21 22.41
CA THR A 231 -7.83 -26.57 22.53
C THR A 231 -8.99 -26.60 23.51
N ASN A 232 -9.80 -27.66 23.52
CA ASN A 232 -10.91 -27.85 24.47
C ASN A 232 -11.99 -26.75 24.41
N ASN A 233 -12.11 -26.04 23.29
CA ASN A 233 -13.20 -25.09 23.08
C ASN A 233 -14.50 -25.84 22.86
N THR A 234 -15.61 -25.23 23.26
CA THR A 234 -16.94 -25.80 23.05
C THR A 234 -17.89 -24.77 22.47
N VAL A 235 -18.92 -25.26 21.78
CA VAL A 235 -20.03 -24.44 21.33
C VAL A 235 -21.33 -25.06 21.85
N THR A 236 -22.09 -24.27 22.59
CA THR A 236 -23.38 -24.68 23.17
C THR A 236 -24.51 -24.11 22.35
N PHE A 237 -25.34 -24.98 21.77
CA PHE A 237 -26.58 -24.62 21.08
C PHE A 237 -27.75 -24.77 22.03
N SER A 238 -28.58 -23.75 22.14
CA SER A 238 -29.91 -23.81 22.75
C SER A 238 -30.97 -23.80 21.65
N ALA A 239 -31.95 -24.71 21.75
CA ALA A 239 -33.07 -24.76 20.83
C ALA A 239 -34.37 -25.14 21.55
N SER A 240 -35.49 -24.69 20.98
CA SER A 240 -36.82 -25.06 21.45
C SER A 240 -37.12 -26.55 21.28
N LYS A 241 -36.53 -27.19 20.27
CA LYS A 241 -36.47 -28.65 20.05
C LYS A 241 -35.23 -28.99 19.20
N PHE A 242 -34.72 -30.21 19.31
CA PHE A 242 -33.61 -30.74 18.50
C PHE A 242 -34.05 -31.91 17.62
N ARG A 243 -35.20 -31.80 16.93
CA ARG A 243 -35.73 -32.93 16.15
C ARG A 243 -34.79 -33.29 14.99
N ASN A 244 -34.56 -34.59 14.81
CA ASN A 244 -33.88 -35.19 13.66
C ASN A 244 -32.41 -34.79 13.43
N VAL A 245 -31.80 -34.00 14.33
CA VAL A 245 -30.39 -33.63 14.20
C VAL A 245 -29.50 -34.78 14.64
N SER A 246 -28.54 -35.14 13.80
CA SER A 246 -27.58 -36.21 14.12
C SER A 246 -26.12 -35.83 13.98
N LYS A 247 -25.80 -34.69 13.33
CA LYS A 247 -24.43 -34.20 13.21
C LYS A 247 -24.38 -32.68 13.23
N ILE A 248 -23.28 -32.14 13.73
CA ILE A 248 -22.89 -30.74 13.55
C ILE A 248 -21.66 -30.72 12.66
N GLY A 249 -21.66 -29.87 11.66
CA GLY A 249 -20.57 -29.71 10.71
C GLY A 249 -20.04 -28.29 10.76
N PHE A 250 -18.72 -28.17 10.62
CA PHE A 250 -18.02 -26.90 10.52
C PHE A 250 -17.61 -26.70 9.05
N PHE A 251 -18.14 -25.65 8.45
CA PHE A 251 -17.98 -25.35 7.04
C PHE A 251 -17.12 -24.10 6.87
N ARG A 252 -16.32 -24.10 5.81
CA ARG A 252 -15.70 -22.89 5.30
C ARG A 252 -16.70 -22.11 4.45
N GLU A 253 -16.27 -20.91 4.07
CA GLU A 253 -17.10 -20.00 3.27
C GLU A 253 -17.59 -20.63 1.96
N ASP A 254 -16.77 -21.46 1.30
CA ASP A 254 -17.07 -22.10 0.02
C ASP A 254 -18.28 -23.06 0.06
N GLY A 255 -18.63 -23.55 1.26
CA GLY A 255 -19.83 -24.35 1.52
C GLY A 255 -19.87 -25.72 0.84
N SER A 256 -18.75 -26.18 0.25
CA SER A 256 -18.67 -27.36 -0.60
C SER A 256 -18.83 -28.68 0.17
N ALA A 257 -18.26 -28.77 1.37
CA ALA A 257 -18.41 -29.87 2.32
C ALA A 257 -18.04 -29.41 3.75
N PRO A 258 -18.53 -30.09 4.81
CA PRO A 258 -18.00 -29.84 6.14
C PRO A 258 -16.52 -30.25 6.16
N VAL A 259 -15.64 -29.36 6.62
CA VAL A 259 -14.22 -29.70 6.84
C VAL A 259 -14.11 -30.70 7.97
N GLU A 260 -14.97 -30.54 8.98
CA GLU A 260 -15.05 -31.43 10.13
C GLU A 260 -16.50 -31.68 10.53
N VAL A 261 -16.77 -32.90 11.00
CA VAL A 261 -18.10 -33.32 11.44
C VAL A 261 -17.99 -33.87 12.85
N THR A 262 -18.64 -33.20 13.79
CA THR A 262 -18.86 -33.74 15.12
C THR A 262 -20.18 -34.51 15.08
N GLU A 263 -20.07 -35.83 15.08
CA GLU A 263 -21.24 -36.69 15.25
C GLU A 263 -21.70 -36.62 16.71
N PHE A 264 -23.01 -36.50 16.89
CA PHE A 264 -23.64 -36.69 18.18
C PHE A 264 -24.94 -37.45 17.96
N ARG A 265 -25.12 -38.55 18.69
CA ARG A 265 -26.37 -39.29 18.64
C ARG A 265 -27.29 -38.77 19.72
N VAL A 266 -28.49 -38.40 19.31
CA VAL A 266 -29.55 -38.03 20.23
C VAL A 266 -30.45 -39.25 20.41
N GLY A 267 -30.41 -39.89 21.60
CA GLY A 267 -31.12 -41.15 21.85
C GLY A 267 -30.70 -41.83 23.16
N THR A 268 -31.11 -43.10 23.35
CA THR A 268 -30.89 -43.91 24.58
C THR A 268 -29.98 -45.13 24.38
N SER A 269 -29.33 -45.28 23.22
CA SER A 269 -28.48 -46.45 22.91
C SER A 269 -26.98 -46.11 22.97
N PRO A 270 -26.12 -46.96 23.57
CA PRO A 270 -24.76 -46.60 23.98
C PRO A 270 -23.75 -46.58 22.82
N GLY A 271 -23.02 -45.47 22.70
CA GLY A 271 -21.82 -45.30 21.88
C GLY A 271 -21.27 -43.86 22.02
N PRO A 272 -19.99 -43.66 22.38
CA PRO A 272 -19.43 -42.34 22.73
C PRO A 272 -19.14 -41.43 21.51
N PRO A 273 -19.11 -40.09 21.67
CA PRO A 273 -19.32 -39.31 22.90
C PRO A 273 -20.81 -38.99 23.17
N TYR A 274 -21.30 -39.33 24.36
CA TYR A 274 -22.68 -39.04 24.80
C TYR A 274 -22.75 -37.76 25.62
N GLN A 275 -23.78 -36.95 25.36
CA GLN A 275 -24.26 -35.97 26.34
C GLN A 275 -25.43 -36.62 27.09
N THR A 276 -25.25 -36.88 28.40
CA THR A 276 -26.22 -37.57 29.27
C THR A 276 -27.34 -36.63 29.71
N VAL A 277 -28.26 -36.29 28.81
CA VAL A 277 -29.52 -35.65 29.18
C VAL A 277 -30.66 -36.56 28.72
N PRO A 278 -31.68 -36.85 29.56
CA PRO A 278 -32.90 -37.52 29.13
C PRO A 278 -33.53 -36.69 28.01
N TRP A 279 -33.37 -37.14 26.77
CA TRP A 279 -33.74 -36.32 25.62
C TRP A 279 -35.18 -36.61 25.20
N ASP A 280 -36.02 -35.59 25.32
CA ASP A 280 -37.32 -35.54 24.66
C ASP A 280 -37.17 -34.73 23.35
N PRO A 281 -37.41 -35.32 22.16
CA PRO A 281 -37.41 -34.59 20.88
C PRO A 281 -38.40 -33.42 20.83
N ASN A 282 -39.28 -33.29 21.82
CA ASN A 282 -40.27 -32.23 21.94
C ASN A 282 -39.93 -31.16 22.97
N ALA A 283 -38.91 -31.40 23.80
CA ALA A 283 -38.52 -30.46 24.85
C ALA A 283 -37.43 -29.51 24.36
N ALA A 284 -37.44 -28.31 24.94
CA ALA A 284 -36.31 -27.40 24.85
C ALA A 284 -35.09 -28.03 25.51
N GLY A 285 -33.92 -27.81 24.93
CA GLY A 285 -32.67 -28.37 25.44
C GLY A 285 -31.47 -27.54 25.07
N THR A 286 -30.31 -27.99 25.54
CA THR A 286 -29.00 -27.48 25.13
C THR A 286 -28.12 -28.64 24.67
N ILE A 287 -27.35 -28.41 23.62
CA ILE A 287 -26.34 -29.35 23.12
C ILE A 287 -24.99 -28.65 23.17
N THR A 288 -24.00 -29.27 23.79
CA THR A 288 -22.63 -28.75 23.82
C THR A 288 -21.74 -29.69 23.05
N VAL A 289 -21.07 -29.17 22.02
CA VAL A 289 -20.10 -29.94 21.23
C VAL A 289 -18.72 -29.32 21.35
N ALA A 290 -17.69 -30.16 21.28
CA ALA A 290 -16.32 -29.71 21.15
C ALA A 290 -16.12 -29.08 19.76
N VAL A 291 -15.41 -27.95 19.72
CA VAL A 291 -14.90 -27.39 18.46
C VAL A 291 -13.64 -28.17 18.10
N PRO A 292 -13.56 -28.82 16.92
CA PRO A 292 -12.38 -29.58 16.52
C PRO A 292 -11.10 -28.75 16.56
N ASN A 293 -9.99 -29.35 16.98
CA ASN A 293 -8.69 -28.64 16.99
C ASN A 293 -8.27 -28.19 15.57
N SER A 294 -8.66 -28.93 14.53
CA SER A 294 -8.46 -28.55 13.12
C SER A 294 -9.25 -27.29 12.72
N VAL A 295 -10.41 -27.04 13.34
CA VAL A 295 -11.17 -25.79 13.21
C VAL A 295 -10.46 -24.66 13.95
N ALA A 296 -10.07 -24.89 15.21
CA ALA A 296 -9.38 -23.89 16.04
C ALA A 296 -7.95 -23.56 15.55
N ALA A 297 -7.33 -24.40 14.73
CA ALA A 297 -6.00 -24.18 14.17
C ALA A 297 -5.97 -23.19 12.99
N ILE A 298 -7.14 -22.79 12.48
CA ILE A 298 -7.24 -21.98 11.25
C ILE A 298 -8.06 -20.73 11.56
N GLY A 299 -7.41 -19.57 11.44
CA GLY A 299 -7.99 -18.27 11.76
C GLY A 299 -8.94 -17.80 10.65
N GLU A 300 -10.22 -18.12 10.78
CA GLU A 300 -11.27 -17.73 9.84
C GLU A 300 -12.66 -17.71 10.51
N VAL A 301 -13.67 -17.27 9.76
CA VAL A 301 -15.07 -17.46 10.14
C VAL A 301 -15.50 -18.84 9.67
N TRP A 302 -15.90 -19.65 10.63
CA TRP A 302 -16.45 -20.98 10.39
C TRP A 302 -17.96 -20.95 10.47
N TRP A 303 -18.61 -21.68 9.57
CA TRP A 303 -20.06 -21.73 9.47
C TRP A 303 -20.57 -23.06 9.99
N ILE A 304 -21.31 -23.02 11.07
CA ILE A 304 -21.88 -24.19 11.69
C ILE A 304 -23.21 -24.51 11.04
N ARG A 305 -23.32 -25.73 10.51
CA ARG A 305 -24.57 -26.30 10.00
C ARG A 305 -24.88 -27.58 10.75
N VAL A 306 -26.15 -27.96 10.74
CA VAL A 306 -26.64 -29.18 11.36
C VAL A 306 -27.11 -30.16 10.28
N TYR A 307 -26.91 -31.45 10.48
CA TYR A 307 -27.34 -32.51 9.56
C TYR A 307 -28.56 -33.21 10.11
N SER A 308 -29.57 -33.41 9.26
CA SER A 308 -30.73 -34.24 9.59
C SER A 308 -30.65 -35.61 8.95
N SER A 309 -30.93 -36.64 9.74
CA SER A 309 -31.03 -38.04 9.27
C SER A 309 -32.47 -38.51 9.05
N ALA A 310 -33.46 -37.65 9.32
CA ALA A 310 -34.88 -38.01 9.23
C ALA A 310 -35.72 -36.87 8.58
N ASN A 311 -36.91 -37.20 8.10
CA ASN A 311 -37.77 -36.24 7.39
C ASN A 311 -38.47 -35.26 8.36
N PRO A 312 -38.71 -34.00 7.92
CA PRO A 312 -38.15 -33.34 6.72
C PRO A 312 -36.65 -33.06 6.91
N GLY A 313 -35.87 -32.98 5.82
CA GLY A 313 -34.41 -32.85 5.97
C GLY A 313 -33.60 -34.13 5.83
N ALA A 314 -34.20 -35.27 5.45
CA ALA A 314 -33.48 -36.54 5.46
C ALA A 314 -32.24 -36.50 4.57
N ASN A 315 -31.10 -36.77 5.18
CA ASN A 315 -29.78 -36.80 4.56
C ASN A 315 -29.30 -35.47 3.97
N GLN A 316 -29.69 -34.35 4.57
CA GLN A 316 -29.20 -33.03 4.17
C GLN A 316 -28.74 -32.18 5.35
N TRP A 317 -27.82 -31.27 5.06
CA TRP A 317 -27.41 -30.19 5.95
C TRP A 317 -28.45 -29.07 5.94
N SER A 318 -28.56 -28.33 7.06
CA SER A 318 -29.35 -27.10 7.14
C SER A 318 -28.95 -26.12 6.03
N ASP A 319 -29.86 -25.25 5.62
CA ASP A 319 -29.60 -24.31 4.52
C ASP A 319 -28.31 -23.50 4.78
N ARG A 320 -27.53 -23.25 3.73
CA ARG A 320 -26.35 -22.39 3.79
C ARG A 320 -26.75 -21.01 4.31
N THR A 321 -27.87 -20.43 3.91
CA THR A 321 -28.26 -19.08 4.38
C THR A 321 -28.64 -19.02 5.85
N GLN A 322 -28.71 -20.17 6.53
CA GLN A 322 -29.11 -20.32 7.92
C GLN A 322 -27.96 -20.76 8.83
N ALA A 323 -26.74 -20.91 8.31
CA ALA A 323 -25.60 -21.36 9.11
C ALA A 323 -25.20 -20.33 10.17
N LEU A 324 -24.70 -20.81 11.30
CA LEU A 324 -24.27 -19.97 12.41
C LEU A 324 -22.76 -19.69 12.32
N PRO A 325 -22.32 -18.42 12.29
CA PRO A 325 -20.90 -18.12 12.27
C PRO A 325 -20.30 -18.33 13.66
N ILE A 326 -19.12 -18.95 13.71
CA ILE A 326 -18.18 -18.83 14.83
C ILE A 326 -16.86 -18.28 14.31
N ARG A 327 -16.15 -17.53 15.15
CA ARG A 327 -14.86 -16.96 14.79
C ARG A 327 -13.73 -17.68 15.50
N VAL A 328 -12.67 -17.99 14.75
CA VAL A 328 -11.38 -18.42 15.26
C VAL A 328 -10.34 -17.37 14.90
N GLY A 329 -9.54 -16.94 15.86
CA GLY A 329 -8.58 -15.87 15.69
C GLY A 329 -9.23 -14.48 15.59
N ASN A 330 -8.42 -13.51 15.15
CA ASN A 330 -8.88 -12.14 14.99
C ASN A 330 -9.90 -12.04 13.85
N ALA A 331 -10.74 -11.01 13.90
CA ALA A 331 -11.52 -10.61 12.73
C ALA A 331 -10.57 -10.37 11.55
N VAL A 332 -10.88 -10.96 10.38
CA VAL A 332 -10.07 -10.78 9.17
C VAL A 332 -10.98 -10.18 8.12
N LEU A 333 -10.64 -8.99 7.69
CA LEU A 333 -11.25 -8.32 6.56
C LEU A 333 -10.82 -9.04 5.29
N GLN A 334 -11.77 -9.57 4.54
CA GLN A 334 -11.55 -10.22 3.25
C GLN A 334 -12.57 -9.70 2.23
N CYS A 335 -12.43 -10.08 0.95
CA CYS A 335 -13.39 -9.64 -0.06
C CYS A 335 -14.80 -10.15 0.25
N ALA A 336 -15.80 -9.28 0.13
CA ALA A 336 -17.19 -9.70 0.25
C ALA A 336 -17.59 -10.65 -0.91
N SER A 337 -18.32 -11.75 -0.67
CA SER A 337 -18.86 -12.56 -1.78
C SER A 337 -19.80 -11.75 -2.66
N GLY A 338 -19.85 -12.14 -3.93
CA GLY A 338 -20.48 -11.36 -4.98
C GLY A 338 -19.61 -10.21 -5.47
N SER A 339 -18.51 -9.88 -4.78
CA SER A 339 -17.42 -9.15 -5.41
C SER A 339 -16.91 -10.00 -6.58
N THR A 340 -17.17 -9.52 -7.80
CA THR A 340 -16.55 -10.06 -9.03
C THR A 340 -15.06 -9.75 -9.08
N ALA A 341 -14.53 -9.10 -8.05
CA ALA A 341 -13.15 -8.69 -7.90
C ALA A 341 -12.52 -9.43 -6.71
N GLY A 342 -11.45 -10.14 -7.03
CA GLY A 342 -10.63 -11.04 -6.22
C GLY A 342 -9.97 -10.43 -4.99
N ASN A 343 -9.16 -11.24 -4.31
CA ASN A 343 -8.92 -11.03 -2.89
C ASN A 343 -7.91 -9.92 -2.63
N PHE A 344 -8.27 -9.08 -1.67
CA PHE A 344 -7.36 -8.20 -0.95
C PHE A 344 -6.76 -8.96 0.23
N GLY A 345 -5.47 -8.76 0.46
CA GLY A 345 -4.81 -9.31 1.64
C GLY A 345 -3.65 -8.45 2.11
N THR A 346 -2.84 -9.01 3.00
CA THR A 346 -1.75 -8.30 3.65
C THR A 346 -0.41 -8.68 3.05
N LEU A 347 0.48 -7.70 2.90
CA LEU A 347 1.88 -7.90 2.54
C LEU A 347 2.78 -7.78 3.77
N LYS A 348 3.64 -8.78 3.96
CA LYS A 348 4.60 -8.79 5.08
C LYS A 348 5.84 -8.00 4.71
N PHE A 349 5.80 -6.72 5.04
CA PHE A 349 6.95 -5.83 4.93
C PHE A 349 7.65 -5.71 6.29
N PRO A 350 8.96 -6.05 6.38
CA PRO A 350 9.67 -6.00 7.65
C PRO A 350 9.88 -4.56 8.11
N ARG A 351 10.01 -4.42 9.43
CA ARG A 351 10.51 -3.21 10.08
C ARG A 351 11.48 -3.58 11.20
N THR A 352 12.43 -2.70 11.48
CA THR A 352 13.45 -2.84 12.52
C THR A 352 13.17 -2.00 13.76
N ASP A 353 12.26 -1.03 13.65
CA ASP A 353 11.90 -0.09 14.70
C ASP A 353 10.74 -0.57 15.59
N VAL A 354 10.11 -1.69 15.24
CA VAL A 354 8.98 -2.29 15.98
C VAL A 354 9.08 -3.81 16.05
N ALA A 355 8.42 -4.42 17.04
CA ALA A 355 8.31 -5.87 17.13
C ALA A 355 7.52 -6.45 15.94
N THR A 356 7.78 -7.70 15.56
CA THR A 356 7.18 -8.37 14.38
C THR A 356 5.65 -8.29 14.36
N ALA A 357 4.99 -8.49 15.50
CA ALA A 357 3.54 -8.40 15.61
C ALA A 357 2.97 -7.01 15.27
N ASN A 358 3.80 -5.96 15.41
CA ASN A 358 3.42 -4.56 15.21
C ASN A 358 3.89 -4.00 13.85
N GLN A 359 4.54 -4.80 13.01
CA GLN A 359 5.09 -4.33 11.72
C GLN A 359 3.99 -3.88 10.76
N ILE A 360 2.92 -4.66 10.59
CA ILE A 360 1.81 -4.33 9.69
C ILE A 360 1.10 -3.04 10.14
N PRO A 361 0.62 -2.90 11.39
CA PRO A 361 -0.06 -1.66 11.79
C PRO A 361 0.87 -0.45 11.72
N ALA A 362 2.16 -0.60 12.06
CA ALA A 362 3.15 0.47 11.89
C ALA A 362 3.38 0.85 10.42
N ASN A 363 3.44 -0.12 9.51
CA ASN A 363 3.55 0.14 8.07
C ASN A 363 2.34 0.87 7.50
N ILE A 364 1.13 0.58 8.00
CA ILE A 364 -0.09 1.32 7.63
C ILE A 364 -0.01 2.76 8.18
N ALA A 365 0.31 2.92 9.47
CA ALA A 365 0.29 4.21 10.16
C ALA A 365 1.40 5.18 9.72
N LEU A 366 2.62 4.66 9.52
CA LEU A 366 3.83 5.45 9.26
C LEU A 366 4.28 5.41 7.79
N GLY A 367 3.77 4.45 7.01
CA GLY A 367 4.38 4.06 5.73
C GLY A 367 5.54 3.10 5.93
N LEU A 368 6.10 2.57 4.84
CA LEU A 368 7.22 1.61 4.88
C LEU A 368 8.51 2.25 5.43
N GLN A 369 9.30 1.47 6.17
CA GLN A 369 10.54 1.96 6.78
C GLN A 369 11.69 2.01 5.77
N PRO A 370 12.31 3.17 5.49
CA PRO A 370 13.50 3.22 4.66
C PRO A 370 14.64 2.36 5.24
N PRO A 371 15.47 1.71 4.40
CA PRO A 371 15.50 1.76 2.95
C PRO A 371 14.55 0.77 2.23
N LEU A 372 13.57 0.17 2.92
CA LEU A 372 12.63 -0.74 2.28
C LEU A 372 11.85 -0.02 1.17
N SER A 373 12.00 -0.48 -0.06
CA SER A 373 11.28 0.06 -1.22
C SER A 373 10.73 -1.08 -2.06
N PRO A 374 9.41 -1.27 -2.13
CA PRO A 374 8.83 -2.27 -3.01
C PRO A 374 8.85 -1.76 -4.45
N VAL A 375 9.08 -2.63 -5.43
CA VAL A 375 9.16 -2.28 -6.86
C VAL A 375 8.46 -3.33 -7.73
N VAL A 376 8.22 -2.99 -9.00
CA VAL A 376 7.64 -3.91 -9.98
C VAL A 376 8.66 -4.98 -10.41
N HIS A 377 8.24 -6.24 -10.36
CA HIS A 377 8.96 -7.37 -10.92
C HIS A 377 8.77 -7.39 -12.43
N GLN A 378 9.82 -7.03 -13.19
CA GLN A 378 9.76 -6.89 -14.65
C GLN A 378 9.58 -8.21 -15.40
N THR A 379 10.04 -9.32 -14.82
CA THR A 379 10.02 -10.66 -15.44
C THR A 379 9.41 -11.71 -14.51
N PRO A 380 8.14 -11.52 -14.08
CA PRO A 380 7.51 -12.39 -13.10
C PRO A 380 7.13 -13.73 -13.76
N ALA A 381 7.30 -14.82 -13.02
CA ALA A 381 6.88 -16.14 -13.48
C ALA A 381 5.38 -16.15 -13.85
N THR A 382 4.96 -17.06 -14.72
CA THR A 382 3.55 -17.17 -15.16
C THR A 382 2.62 -17.52 -14.00
N ASN A 383 3.08 -18.36 -13.06
CA ASN A 383 2.37 -18.69 -11.83
C ASN A 383 2.39 -17.57 -10.77
N GLY A 384 3.01 -16.41 -11.05
CA GLY A 384 3.12 -15.28 -10.13
C GLY A 384 4.01 -15.48 -8.92
N LEU A 385 4.52 -16.69 -8.68
CA LEU A 385 5.46 -16.99 -7.61
C LEU A 385 6.85 -16.44 -7.95
N CYS A 386 7.64 -16.19 -6.92
CA CYS A 386 9.02 -15.74 -7.07
C CYS A 386 9.92 -16.34 -5.99
N SER A 387 11.22 -16.29 -6.26
CA SER A 387 12.26 -16.78 -5.36
C SER A 387 13.46 -15.85 -5.49
N ASP A 388 14.15 -15.62 -4.38
CA ASP A 388 15.23 -14.64 -4.32
C ASP A 388 16.32 -14.91 -5.37
N GLY A 389 16.76 -13.87 -6.07
CA GLY A 389 17.76 -13.94 -7.13
C GLY A 389 17.26 -14.48 -8.49
N VAL A 390 16.07 -15.07 -8.56
CA VAL A 390 15.51 -15.60 -9.82
C VAL A 390 14.84 -14.49 -10.61
N ASN A 391 15.21 -14.29 -11.87
CA ASN A 391 14.65 -13.25 -12.75
C ASN A 391 14.71 -11.82 -12.17
N GLY A 392 15.71 -11.54 -11.33
CA GLY A 392 15.82 -10.24 -10.64
C GLY A 392 14.86 -10.06 -9.48
N ALA A 393 14.22 -11.14 -9.00
CA ALA A 393 13.42 -11.10 -7.80
C ALA A 393 14.29 -10.82 -6.57
N LYS A 394 13.82 -9.90 -5.72
CA LYS A 394 14.41 -9.56 -4.43
C LYS A 394 13.35 -9.71 -3.36
N THR A 395 13.65 -10.58 -2.41
CA THR A 395 12.76 -10.88 -1.30
C THR A 395 13.05 -9.98 -0.11
N ALA A 396 12.00 -9.54 0.58
CA ALA A 396 12.17 -9.10 1.95
C ALA A 396 12.41 -10.35 2.81
N PRO A 397 13.50 -10.44 3.60
CA PRO A 397 13.74 -11.62 4.42
C PRO A 397 12.61 -11.79 5.45
N SER A 398 11.89 -12.90 5.36
CA SER A 398 10.84 -13.30 6.31
C SER A 398 11.45 -13.44 7.72
N GLY A 399 11.13 -12.50 8.62
CA GLY A 399 11.62 -12.51 10.01
C GLY A 399 12.96 -11.80 10.26
N GLY A 400 13.53 -11.10 9.27
CA GLY A 400 14.81 -10.40 9.41
C GLY A 400 14.67 -8.89 9.65
N VAL A 401 15.62 -8.33 10.42
CA VAL A 401 15.86 -6.88 10.61
C VAL A 401 16.52 -6.21 9.39
N THR A 402 16.59 -6.86 8.24
CA THR A 402 17.25 -6.29 7.07
C THR A 402 16.22 -5.73 6.12
N LEU A 403 16.23 -4.40 6.00
CA LEU A 403 15.41 -3.65 5.04
C LEU A 403 16.11 -3.66 3.69
N VAL A 404 15.42 -4.11 2.65
CA VAL A 404 15.98 -4.33 1.32
C VAL A 404 15.43 -3.30 0.34
N VAL A 405 16.30 -2.68 -0.46
CA VAL A 405 15.92 -1.79 -1.56
C VAL A 405 15.48 -2.62 -2.75
N GLY A 406 14.33 -2.27 -3.34
CA GLY A 406 13.83 -2.87 -4.57
C GLY A 406 13.17 -4.24 -4.37
N VAL A 407 12.43 -4.43 -3.28
CA VAL A 407 11.69 -5.67 -3.00
C VAL A 407 10.55 -5.82 -4.00
N ASN A 408 10.57 -6.87 -4.81
CA ASN A 408 9.51 -7.14 -5.78
C ASN A 408 8.91 -8.54 -5.59
N CYS A 409 9.36 -9.24 -4.54
CA CYS A 409 8.94 -10.57 -4.17
C CYS A 409 8.58 -10.59 -2.69
N VAL A 410 7.29 -10.78 -2.39
CA VAL A 410 6.72 -10.50 -1.06
C VAL A 410 5.95 -11.68 -0.51
N ASP A 411 6.06 -11.88 0.80
CA ASP A 411 5.20 -12.81 1.53
C ASP A 411 3.83 -12.19 1.77
N THR A 412 2.80 -13.00 1.59
CA THR A 412 1.40 -12.57 1.70
C THR A 412 0.69 -13.35 2.81
N ASP A 413 -0.30 -12.70 3.44
CA ASP A 413 -1.39 -13.39 4.14
C ASP A 413 -2.72 -13.09 3.42
N THR A 414 -3.65 -14.04 3.48
CA THR A 414 -5.00 -13.83 2.96
C THR A 414 -5.79 -12.94 3.92
N GLY A 415 -6.33 -11.83 3.42
CA GLY A 415 -7.07 -10.85 4.21
C GLY A 415 -6.19 -9.91 5.06
N LEU A 416 -6.86 -9.02 5.80
CA LEU A 416 -6.25 -8.07 6.73
C LEU A 416 -6.92 -8.17 8.09
N ALA A 417 -6.16 -8.44 9.15
CA ALA A 417 -6.73 -8.50 10.49
C ALA A 417 -7.38 -7.14 10.88
N ALA A 418 -8.62 -7.16 11.34
CA ALA A 418 -9.43 -5.99 11.64
C ALA A 418 -8.81 -5.12 12.74
N ASN A 419 -8.25 -5.73 13.79
CA ASN A 419 -7.55 -5.01 14.84
C ASN A 419 -6.29 -4.30 14.30
N VAL A 420 -5.53 -4.98 13.42
CA VAL A 420 -4.36 -4.40 12.75
C VAL A 420 -4.76 -3.25 11.83
N ALA A 421 -5.86 -3.39 11.09
CA ALA A 421 -6.42 -2.32 10.29
C ALA A 421 -6.84 -1.13 11.16
N THR A 422 -7.48 -1.40 12.30
CA THR A 422 -7.94 -0.37 13.25
C THR A 422 -6.75 0.39 13.86
N GLU A 423 -5.72 -0.32 14.30
CA GLU A 423 -4.48 0.27 14.81
C GLU A 423 -3.76 1.09 13.75
N GLY A 424 -3.61 0.56 12.54
CA GLY A 424 -2.90 1.23 11.46
C GLY A 424 -3.63 2.46 10.91
N LEU A 425 -4.95 2.35 10.69
CA LEU A 425 -5.75 3.39 10.04
C LEU A 425 -6.26 4.43 11.02
N VAL A 426 -6.70 4.00 12.21
CA VAL A 426 -7.52 4.83 13.10
C VAL A 426 -6.85 5.10 14.44
N THR A 427 -6.74 4.12 15.33
CA THR A 427 -6.33 4.39 16.71
C THR A 427 -4.87 4.81 16.81
N GLY A 428 -4.01 4.23 15.96
CA GLY A 428 -2.57 4.28 16.12
C GLY A 428 -2.06 3.21 17.08
N SER A 429 -0.74 3.16 17.21
CA SER A 429 -0.03 2.33 18.17
C SER A 429 0.96 3.19 18.95
N THR A 430 1.75 2.57 19.84
CA THR A 430 2.87 3.26 20.53
C THR A 430 3.90 3.87 19.58
N TYR A 431 3.88 3.48 18.31
CA TYR A 431 4.86 3.91 17.29
C TYR A 431 4.33 5.02 16.38
N GLY A 432 3.04 5.35 16.44
CA GLY A 432 2.47 6.39 15.59
C GLY A 432 0.96 6.47 15.65
N THR A 433 0.43 7.64 15.34
CA THR A 433 -1.02 7.84 15.20
C THR A 433 -1.52 7.13 13.94
N GLY A 434 -2.76 6.62 13.98
CA GLY A 434 -3.38 6.00 12.80
C GLY A 434 -3.38 6.96 11.61
N VAL A 435 -3.15 6.43 10.39
CA VAL A 435 -2.89 7.28 9.21
C VAL A 435 -4.01 8.29 8.94
N LEU A 436 -5.27 7.93 9.17
CA LEU A 436 -6.41 8.82 8.94
C LEU A 436 -6.51 9.96 9.94
N ARG A 437 -5.70 9.97 11.00
CA ARG A 437 -5.61 11.06 11.98
C ARG A 437 -4.43 12.00 11.72
N THR A 438 -3.60 11.71 10.72
CA THR A 438 -2.38 12.49 10.46
C THR A 438 -2.68 13.86 9.85
N LYS A 439 -3.89 14.06 9.32
CA LYS A 439 -4.37 15.31 8.76
C LYS A 439 -5.87 15.47 8.97
N ASN A 440 -6.33 16.71 9.02
CA ASN A 440 -7.75 17.03 9.02
C ASN A 440 -8.35 16.90 7.61
N THR A 441 -9.67 16.80 7.54
CA THR A 441 -10.45 16.93 6.31
C THR A 441 -10.16 18.27 5.64
N ARG A 442 -9.91 18.24 4.34
CA ARG A 442 -9.70 19.42 3.52
C ARG A 442 -11.00 20.23 3.45
N ALA A 443 -10.88 21.55 3.37
CA ALA A 443 -12.01 22.43 3.18
C ALA A 443 -12.78 22.09 1.89
N GLY A 444 -14.09 21.86 2.02
CA GLY A 444 -14.98 21.46 0.94
C GLY A 444 -15.05 19.96 0.69
N CYS A 445 -14.27 19.14 1.40
CA CYS A 445 -14.10 17.72 1.09
C CYS A 445 -14.78 16.75 2.04
N ASP A 446 -15.48 17.21 3.09
CA ASP A 446 -16.33 16.27 3.84
C ASP A 446 -17.58 15.86 3.01
N PRO A 447 -18.30 14.78 3.38
CA PRO A 447 -19.50 14.33 2.66
C PRO A 447 -20.63 15.37 2.54
N THR A 448 -20.58 16.44 3.33
CA THR A 448 -21.56 17.54 3.32
C THR A 448 -21.03 18.80 2.62
N GLY A 449 -19.84 18.74 2.02
CA GLY A 449 -19.17 19.88 1.38
C GLY A 449 -18.50 20.84 2.37
N GLY A 450 -18.29 20.42 3.62
CA GLY A 450 -17.59 21.15 4.67
C GLY A 450 -16.13 20.73 4.84
N SER A 451 -15.59 20.87 6.05
CA SER A 451 -14.20 20.53 6.41
C SER A 451 -14.11 19.70 7.70
N SER A 452 -15.20 19.04 8.09
CA SER A 452 -15.30 18.37 9.37
C SER A 452 -14.59 17.02 9.32
N ASN A 453 -13.84 16.70 10.39
CA ASN A 453 -13.39 15.34 10.62
C ASN A 453 -14.58 14.49 11.09
N ARG A 454 -14.55 13.19 10.77
CA ARG A 454 -15.52 12.21 11.27
C ARG A 454 -15.05 11.63 12.60
N THR A 455 -15.96 11.47 13.55
CA THR A 455 -15.71 10.76 14.80
C THR A 455 -16.12 9.30 14.66
N LEU A 456 -15.19 8.36 14.90
CA LEU A 456 -15.49 6.94 14.86
C LEU A 456 -15.90 6.42 16.25
N PRO A 457 -16.98 5.62 16.37
CA PRO A 457 -17.45 5.07 17.64
C PRO A 457 -16.64 3.84 18.07
N ILE A 458 -15.33 4.01 18.21
CA ILE A 458 -14.41 3.03 18.81
C ILE A 458 -13.79 3.63 20.07
N THR A 459 -13.09 2.83 20.88
CA THR A 459 -12.47 3.30 22.13
C THR A 459 -11.66 4.60 21.92
N GLY A 460 -12.01 5.63 22.67
CA GLY A 460 -11.39 6.96 22.59
C GLY A 460 -12.03 7.92 21.58
N ASN A 461 -13.06 7.49 20.83
CA ASN A 461 -13.79 8.28 19.83
C ASN A 461 -12.87 9.12 18.91
N PRO A 462 -11.92 8.48 18.20
CA PRO A 462 -10.94 9.20 17.41
C PRO A 462 -11.61 10.02 16.30
N SER A 463 -11.15 11.26 16.17
CA SER A 463 -11.46 12.15 15.05
C SER A 463 -10.52 11.83 13.89
N ILE A 464 -11.09 11.42 12.76
CA ILE A 464 -10.38 11.03 11.53
C ILE A 464 -10.73 11.95 10.36
N ASN A 465 -9.81 12.06 9.41
CA ASN A 465 -10.05 12.69 8.12
C ASN A 465 -11.27 12.07 7.43
N ASP A 466 -12.09 12.92 6.81
CA ASP A 466 -13.34 12.56 6.13
C ASP A 466 -13.37 13.07 4.69
N ASP A 467 -12.22 13.17 4.02
CA ASP A 467 -12.18 13.57 2.61
C ASP A 467 -12.95 12.57 1.74
N VAL A 468 -13.75 13.06 0.79
CA VAL A 468 -14.38 12.27 -0.27
C VAL A 468 -13.57 12.38 -1.58
N LEU A 469 -13.55 11.32 -2.38
CA LEU A 469 -12.76 11.26 -3.61
C LEU A 469 -13.26 12.29 -4.64
N THR A 470 -14.60 12.47 -4.76
CA THR A 470 -15.19 13.45 -5.68
C THR A 470 -14.74 14.90 -5.42
N CYS A 471 -14.32 15.24 -4.19
CA CYS A 471 -13.79 16.57 -3.89
C CYS A 471 -12.50 16.88 -4.67
N TYR A 472 -11.73 15.85 -5.00
CA TYR A 472 -10.48 16.01 -5.72
C TYR A 472 -10.65 16.09 -7.23
N PHE A 473 -11.84 15.88 -7.79
CA PHE A 473 -12.01 16.02 -9.22
C PHE A 473 -11.80 17.48 -9.66
N THR A 474 -11.08 17.67 -10.76
CA THR A 474 -10.83 19.01 -11.32
C THR A 474 -12.03 19.50 -12.13
N ASP A 475 -12.78 18.58 -12.75
CA ASP A 475 -13.96 18.86 -13.58
C ASP A 475 -15.25 18.18 -13.07
N GLY A 476 -16.41 18.67 -13.49
CA GLY A 476 -17.73 18.16 -13.07
C GLY A 476 -18.33 17.10 -14.01
N THR A 477 -17.57 16.58 -14.96
CA THR A 477 -18.04 15.68 -16.02
C THR A 477 -17.44 14.27 -15.92
N THR A 478 -16.19 14.17 -15.49
CA THR A 478 -15.50 12.91 -15.27
C THR A 478 -15.97 12.33 -13.95
N SER A 479 -16.35 11.06 -13.98
CA SER A 479 -16.89 10.36 -12.81
C SER A 479 -15.90 9.37 -12.23
N ILE A 480 -16.14 8.95 -10.97
CA ILE A 480 -15.42 7.81 -10.36
C ILE A 480 -15.50 6.58 -11.26
N GLN A 481 -16.68 6.28 -11.83
CA GLN A 481 -16.83 5.14 -12.74
C GLN A 481 -15.86 5.21 -13.94
N THR A 482 -15.59 6.41 -14.44
CA THR A 482 -14.74 6.63 -15.62
C THR A 482 -13.27 6.39 -15.27
N ILE A 483 -12.77 7.00 -14.20
CA ILE A 483 -11.36 6.85 -13.79
C ILE A 483 -11.06 5.47 -13.22
N ALA A 484 -12.07 4.78 -12.70
CA ALA A 484 -11.95 3.45 -12.13
C ALA A 484 -11.87 2.34 -13.18
N GLN A 485 -11.99 2.66 -14.48
CA GLN A 485 -11.81 1.70 -15.57
C GLN A 485 -10.32 1.46 -15.86
N ALA A 486 -9.97 0.19 -16.10
CA ALA A 486 -8.61 -0.20 -16.48
C ALA A 486 -8.09 0.52 -17.74
N GLY A 487 -8.98 0.78 -18.71
CA GLY A 487 -8.65 1.45 -19.97
C GLY A 487 -8.62 2.97 -19.93
N TYR A 488 -8.77 3.62 -18.76
CA TYR A 488 -8.83 5.07 -18.69
C TYR A 488 -7.53 5.72 -19.18
N ASN A 489 -7.66 6.58 -20.21
CA ASN A 489 -6.58 7.29 -20.88
C ASN A 489 -6.87 8.79 -21.07
N GLY A 490 -7.90 9.33 -20.40
CA GLY A 490 -8.34 10.73 -20.53
C GLY A 490 -7.38 11.78 -19.94
N GLY A 491 -6.28 11.34 -19.32
CA GLY A 491 -5.31 12.21 -18.67
C GLY A 491 -5.73 12.68 -17.27
N PRO A 492 -4.97 13.59 -16.67
CA PRO A 492 -5.17 14.02 -15.28
C PRO A 492 -6.52 14.72 -15.05
N VAL A 493 -7.30 14.21 -14.11
CA VAL A 493 -8.62 14.76 -13.73
C VAL A 493 -8.77 14.93 -12.21
N LEU A 494 -7.71 14.65 -11.45
CA LEU A 494 -7.66 14.79 -10.00
C LEU A 494 -6.70 15.93 -9.61
N ASP A 495 -7.06 16.66 -8.57
CA ASP A 495 -6.32 17.80 -8.01
C ASP A 495 -5.07 17.31 -7.25
N PRO A 496 -3.90 17.98 -7.39
CA PRO A 496 -2.65 17.65 -6.71
C PRO A 496 -2.77 17.34 -5.22
N ALA A 497 -3.71 17.96 -4.50
CA ALA A 497 -3.83 17.74 -3.07
C ALA A 497 -4.32 16.33 -2.71
N ILE A 498 -4.85 15.53 -3.66
CA ILE A 498 -5.22 14.13 -3.42
C ILE A 498 -4.04 13.32 -2.90
N LEU A 499 -2.85 13.56 -3.44
CA LEU A 499 -1.59 12.90 -3.07
C LEU A 499 -1.17 13.21 -1.63
N SER A 500 -1.78 14.22 -1.03
CA SER A 500 -1.55 14.65 0.33
C SER A 500 -2.62 14.14 1.31
N SER A 501 -3.74 13.60 0.82
CA SER A 501 -4.82 13.06 1.65
C SER A 501 -4.34 11.78 2.36
N PRO A 502 -4.66 11.58 3.65
CA PRO A 502 -4.34 10.34 4.35
C PRO A 502 -5.17 9.14 3.85
N ARG A 503 -6.22 9.39 3.05
CA ARG A 503 -7.06 8.36 2.42
C ARG A 503 -6.50 7.84 1.10
N PHE A 504 -5.50 8.51 0.53
CA PHE A 504 -4.83 8.12 -0.71
C PHE A 504 -3.59 7.28 -0.43
N PHE A 505 -3.41 6.20 -1.19
CA PHE A 505 -2.23 5.33 -1.12
C PHE A 505 -2.05 4.53 -2.40
N TYR A 506 -0.85 3.98 -2.59
CA TYR A 506 -0.57 2.99 -3.62
C TYR A 506 -0.69 1.58 -3.05
N VAL A 507 -1.36 0.69 -3.77
CA VAL A 507 -1.49 -0.72 -3.42
C VAL A 507 -0.76 -1.57 -4.46
N PRO A 508 0.21 -2.40 -4.04
CA PRO A 508 0.83 -3.39 -4.91
C PRO A 508 -0.19 -4.35 -5.53
N VAL A 509 -0.02 -4.68 -6.80
CA VAL A 509 -0.81 -5.67 -7.54
C VAL A 509 0.01 -6.93 -7.72
N LEU A 510 -0.56 -8.06 -7.32
CA LEU A 510 0.00 -9.38 -7.56
C LEU A 510 -0.59 -9.99 -8.83
N LYS A 511 0.22 -10.79 -9.51
CA LYS A 511 -0.20 -11.46 -10.75
C LYS A 511 -1.28 -12.52 -10.56
N VAL A 512 -1.19 -13.24 -9.46
CA VAL A 512 -2.11 -14.32 -9.12
C VAL A 512 -2.61 -14.13 -7.70
N GLN A 513 -3.80 -14.65 -7.46
CA GLN A 513 -4.40 -14.71 -6.14
C GLN A 513 -3.57 -15.64 -5.24
N PRO A 514 -3.06 -15.16 -4.08
CA PRO A 514 -2.45 -16.04 -3.11
C PRO A 514 -3.44 -17.09 -2.61
N GLY A 515 -3.00 -18.35 -2.54
CA GLY A 515 -3.78 -19.44 -1.95
C GLY A 515 -4.05 -19.22 -0.47
N SER A 516 -5.15 -19.79 0.05
CA SER A 516 -5.49 -19.75 1.47
C SER A 516 -4.45 -20.49 2.31
N GLY A 517 -3.93 -19.86 3.37
CA GLY A 517 -3.22 -20.57 4.45
C GLY A 517 -1.69 -20.45 4.53
N GLY A 518 -1.04 -19.44 3.94
CA GLY A 518 0.33 -19.07 4.34
C GLY A 518 1.32 -18.68 3.23
N SER A 519 2.48 -18.21 3.70
CA SER A 519 3.44 -17.30 3.05
C SER A 519 4.27 -17.87 1.91
N ASN A 520 3.61 -18.21 0.80
CA ASN A 520 4.31 -18.24 -0.48
C ASN A 520 4.73 -16.81 -0.88
N ARG A 521 5.80 -16.72 -1.66
CA ARG A 521 6.34 -15.46 -2.16
C ARG A 521 5.76 -15.13 -3.53
N TYR A 522 5.11 -13.98 -3.64
CA TYR A 522 4.45 -13.52 -4.86
C TYR A 522 5.12 -12.29 -5.43
N SER A 523 5.10 -12.21 -6.76
CA SER A 523 5.65 -11.08 -7.51
C SER A 523 4.71 -9.90 -7.46
N ILE A 524 5.22 -8.74 -7.06
CA ILE A 524 4.56 -7.46 -7.33
C ILE A 524 4.75 -7.15 -8.81
N ILE A 525 3.67 -7.00 -9.57
CA ILE A 525 3.75 -6.78 -11.01
C ILE A 525 3.30 -5.39 -11.44
N ASP A 526 2.60 -4.69 -10.55
CA ASP A 526 2.08 -3.36 -10.79
C ASP A 526 1.69 -2.73 -9.45
N PHE A 527 1.24 -1.49 -9.48
CA PHE A 527 0.66 -0.80 -8.35
C PHE A 527 -0.53 0.03 -8.82
N ARG A 528 -1.48 0.21 -7.91
CA ARG A 528 -2.69 0.99 -8.19
C ARG A 528 -2.88 2.10 -7.20
N PRO A 529 -3.21 3.31 -7.67
CA PRO A 529 -3.69 4.35 -6.79
C PRO A 529 -5.05 3.93 -6.25
N ALA A 530 -5.24 4.22 -4.97
CA ALA A 530 -6.37 3.77 -4.21
C ALA A 530 -6.80 4.89 -3.26
N PHE A 531 -8.12 4.99 -3.04
CA PHE A 531 -8.68 5.96 -2.11
C PHE A 531 -9.74 5.28 -1.22
N ILE A 532 -9.62 5.41 0.10
CA ILE A 532 -10.65 4.93 1.05
C ILE A 532 -11.88 5.83 0.94
N THR A 533 -12.94 5.29 0.37
CA THR A 533 -14.25 5.92 0.25
C THR A 533 -15.32 4.87 -0.02
N ASP A 534 -16.57 5.20 0.26
CA ASP A 534 -17.74 4.42 -0.14
C ASP A 534 -18.55 5.08 -1.25
N GLU A 535 -18.01 6.14 -1.86
CA GLU A 535 -18.59 6.74 -3.06
C GLU A 535 -18.76 5.69 -4.15
N THR A 536 -19.97 5.62 -4.69
CA THR A 536 -20.28 4.60 -5.69
C THR A 536 -19.48 4.86 -6.97
N ALA A 537 -19.03 3.79 -7.64
CA ALA A 537 -18.47 3.91 -8.99
C ALA A 537 -19.60 4.11 -10.01
N SER A 538 -20.29 5.25 -9.91
CA SER A 538 -21.42 5.66 -10.76
C SER A 538 -21.05 6.86 -11.62
N THR A 539 -21.79 7.08 -12.71
CA THR A 539 -21.69 8.31 -13.51
C THR A 539 -22.11 9.56 -12.74
N ALA A 540 -22.84 9.43 -11.64
CA ALA A 540 -23.27 10.56 -10.80
C ALA A 540 -22.18 11.01 -9.82
N SER A 541 -21.15 10.20 -9.58
CA SER A 541 -20.05 10.52 -8.68
C SER A 541 -19.00 11.40 -9.37
N VAL A 542 -19.32 12.67 -9.53
CA VAL A 542 -18.48 13.72 -10.15
C VAL A 542 -18.14 14.80 -9.12
N LYS A 543 -17.32 15.79 -9.49
CA LYS A 543 -16.96 16.90 -8.60
C LYS A 543 -18.18 17.55 -7.94
N GLY A 544 -18.17 17.57 -6.61
CA GLY A 544 -19.23 18.16 -5.79
C GLY A 544 -20.50 17.32 -5.66
N ALA A 545 -20.55 16.13 -6.28
CA ALA A 545 -21.68 15.21 -6.22
C ALA A 545 -21.28 13.92 -5.49
N HIS A 546 -21.31 13.98 -4.16
CA HIS A 546 -21.06 12.82 -3.30
C HIS A 546 -22.22 11.82 -3.37
N THR A 547 -21.91 10.54 -3.58
CA THR A 547 -22.91 9.43 -3.64
C THR A 547 -22.69 8.36 -2.58
N GLY A 548 -21.74 8.59 -1.66
CA GLY A 548 -21.41 7.67 -0.58
C GLY A 548 -22.35 7.81 0.62
N THR A 549 -21.98 7.15 1.72
CA THR A 549 -22.68 7.28 3.00
C THR A 549 -21.84 8.08 3.98
N SER A 550 -22.39 8.37 5.17
CA SER A 550 -21.62 8.96 6.26
C SER A 550 -20.48 8.06 6.77
N ASP A 551 -20.42 6.80 6.33
CA ASP A 551 -19.29 5.92 6.65
C ASP A 551 -18.04 6.24 5.83
N ASN A 552 -18.17 6.89 4.68
CA ASN A 552 -17.06 7.31 3.80
C ASN A 552 -15.95 6.24 3.73
N GLY A 553 -16.33 5.00 3.44
CA GLY A 553 -15.40 3.88 3.24
C GLY A 553 -14.93 3.16 4.49
N LEU A 554 -15.34 3.55 5.70
CA LEU A 554 -15.04 2.83 6.94
C LEU A 554 -16.29 2.59 7.79
N THR A 555 -16.63 1.32 7.96
CA THR A 555 -17.66 0.88 8.93
C THR A 555 -16.98 0.15 10.08
N VAL A 556 -17.32 0.51 11.31
CA VAL A 556 -16.78 -0.10 12.54
C VAL A 556 -17.86 -0.92 13.26
N GLN A 557 -17.45 -1.94 14.00
CA GLN A 557 -18.32 -2.70 14.89
C GLN A 557 -17.58 -2.98 16.19
N GLY A 558 -18.11 -2.47 17.30
CA GLY A 558 -17.40 -2.53 18.59
C GLY A 558 -16.15 -1.64 18.55
N ASN A 559 -14.98 -2.22 18.83
CA ASN A 559 -13.71 -1.49 18.83
C ASN A 559 -12.91 -1.66 17.54
N ASP A 560 -13.39 -2.43 16.57
CA ASP A 560 -12.63 -2.77 15.37
C ASP A 560 -13.35 -2.30 14.09
N ILE A 561 -12.55 -2.09 13.04
CA ILE A 561 -13.04 -1.90 11.68
C ILE A 561 -13.69 -3.21 11.21
N LYS A 562 -14.95 -3.11 10.79
CA LYS A 562 -15.71 -4.20 10.19
C LYS A 562 -15.58 -4.22 8.67
N GLN A 563 -15.50 -3.05 8.06
CA GLN A 563 -15.49 -2.90 6.62
C GLN A 563 -14.60 -1.73 6.20
N ILE A 564 -13.81 -1.96 5.15
CA ILE A 564 -13.05 -0.94 4.42
C ILE A 564 -13.51 -1.01 2.97
N LYS A 565 -13.95 0.12 2.43
CA LYS A 565 -14.22 0.29 1.00
C LYS A 565 -13.16 1.19 0.40
N VAL A 566 -12.65 0.77 -0.75
CA VAL A 566 -11.56 1.43 -1.45
C VAL A 566 -11.93 1.49 -2.93
N VAL A 567 -11.67 2.62 -3.58
CA VAL A 567 -11.76 2.72 -5.03
C VAL A 567 -10.35 2.68 -5.60
N PHE A 568 -10.10 1.71 -6.49
CA PHE A 568 -8.93 1.69 -7.35
C PHE A 568 -9.23 2.37 -8.67
N PHE A 569 -8.27 3.18 -9.13
CA PHE A 569 -8.43 3.94 -10.37
C PHE A 569 -7.13 3.97 -11.17
N SER A 570 -7.20 4.49 -12.39
CA SER A 570 -6.06 4.56 -13.29
C SER A 570 -5.04 5.61 -12.82
N LEU A 571 -3.74 5.28 -12.92
CA LEU A 571 -2.64 6.22 -12.71
C LEU A 571 -2.78 7.46 -13.61
N ASN A 572 -3.35 7.31 -14.80
CA ASN A 572 -3.54 8.43 -15.74
C ASN A 572 -4.50 9.49 -15.20
N ALA A 573 -5.36 9.17 -14.23
CA ALA A 573 -6.27 10.14 -13.62
C ALA A 573 -5.58 11.07 -12.61
N LEU A 574 -4.39 10.68 -12.13
CA LEU A 574 -3.64 11.47 -11.16
C LEU A 574 -3.09 12.77 -11.78
N PRO A 575 -3.00 13.84 -10.99
CA PRO A 575 -2.38 15.10 -11.39
C PRO A 575 -0.92 14.89 -11.81
N SER A 576 -0.44 15.74 -12.71
CA SER A 576 1.00 15.94 -12.86
C SER A 576 1.59 16.42 -11.53
N GLU A 577 2.68 15.78 -11.11
CA GLU A 577 3.25 15.94 -9.78
C GLU A 577 3.98 17.30 -9.67
N GLY A 578 3.27 18.34 -9.20
CA GLY A 578 3.83 19.68 -8.90
C GLY A 578 4.61 19.74 -7.57
N ASP A 579 4.49 20.84 -6.81
CA ASP A 579 5.14 21.07 -5.50
C ASP A 579 4.60 20.19 -4.36
N ILE A 580 4.57 18.88 -4.56
CA ILE A 580 4.06 17.90 -3.61
C ILE A 580 5.26 17.30 -2.86
N PRO A 581 5.12 16.91 -1.58
CA PRO A 581 6.17 16.18 -0.88
C PRO A 581 6.55 14.91 -1.66
N LEU A 582 7.81 14.88 -2.08
CA LEU A 582 8.41 13.80 -2.86
C LEU A 582 8.97 12.73 -1.92
N ILE A 583 8.79 11.47 -2.27
CA ILE A 583 9.50 10.33 -1.66
C ILE A 583 10.42 9.70 -2.70
N ASP A 584 11.43 8.95 -2.28
CA ASP A 584 12.29 8.22 -3.22
C ASP A 584 11.45 7.38 -4.18
N TYR A 585 11.81 7.38 -5.46
CA TYR A 585 11.07 6.62 -6.46
C TYR A 585 11.10 5.13 -6.13
N LEU A 586 9.91 4.58 -5.87
CA LEU A 586 9.72 3.16 -5.53
C LEU A 586 9.37 2.32 -6.77
N GLY A 587 9.67 2.78 -7.98
CA GLY A 587 9.27 2.08 -9.21
C GLY A 587 7.80 2.23 -9.58
N VAL A 588 7.14 3.22 -8.99
CA VAL A 588 5.69 3.42 -9.06
C VAL A 588 5.35 4.89 -8.98
N GLY A 589 4.29 5.28 -9.68
CA GLY A 589 3.86 6.68 -9.78
C GLY A 589 4.68 7.42 -10.84
N SER A 590 4.45 8.72 -10.97
CA SER A 590 5.20 9.50 -11.95
C SER A 590 6.64 9.66 -11.46
N ARG A 591 7.59 9.55 -12.37
CA ARG A 591 9.00 9.81 -12.04
C ARG A 591 9.19 11.31 -11.98
N VAL A 592 9.47 11.83 -10.81
CA VAL A 592 9.84 13.23 -10.61
C VAL A 592 11.35 13.33 -10.51
N ILE A 593 11.95 13.98 -11.49
CA ILE A 593 13.38 14.26 -11.51
C ILE A 593 13.57 15.62 -10.84
N ARG A 594 14.42 15.67 -9.80
CA ARG A 594 14.73 16.92 -9.09
C ARG A 594 16.23 17.05 -8.87
N LEU A 595 16.77 18.22 -9.21
CA LEU A 595 18.11 18.65 -8.82
C LEU A 595 18.13 18.91 -7.32
N ILE A 596 19.19 18.46 -6.66
CA ILE A 596 19.41 18.57 -5.24
C ILE A 596 20.49 19.62 -5.02
N ASP A 597 20.07 20.71 -4.39
CA ASP A 597 20.88 21.89 -4.14
C ASP A 597 21.45 21.87 -2.71
#